data_AF-A0A7K2QBY2-F1
#
_entry.id   AF-A0A7K2QBY2-F1
#
_cell.length_a   1.000
_cell.length_b   1.000
_cell.length_c   1.000
_cell.angle_alpha   90.00
_cell.angle_beta   90.00
_cell.angle_gamma   90.00
#
_symmetry.space_group_name_H-M   'P 1'
#
loop_
_entity.id
_entity.type
_entity.pdbx_description
1 polymer ?
#
loop_
_entity_poly.entity_id
_entity_poly.type
_entity_poly.pdbx_seq_one_letter_code
_entity_poly.pdbx_strand_id
1 'polypeptide(L)' 'PPYAPGLECDEYPFSSTHEGAADPEWDFSVRAVSKADNGSAGSKLVNFYTDDRILMFLDDFWVDVVDA' A
#
# COMPACT_ATOMS: atom_id res chain seq x y z
N PRO A 1 -11.06 13.12 -0.71
CA PRO A 1 -11.10 14.39 0.07
C PRO A 1 -9.80 15.19 -0.11
N PRO A 2 -9.80 16.53 -0.13
CA PRO A 2 -8.54 17.27 -0.14
C PRO A 2 -7.94 17.19 1.27
N TYR A 3 -6.91 16.37 1.44
CA TYR A 3 -6.22 16.25 2.72
C TYR A 3 -5.45 17.53 3.02
N ALA A 4 -5.22 17.78 4.31
CA ALA A 4 -4.38 18.88 4.73
C ALA A 4 -3.00 18.81 4.03
N PRO A 5 -2.35 19.97 3.75
CA PRO A 5 -1.01 19.97 3.19
C PRO A 5 -0.05 19.09 4.00
N GLY A 6 0.70 18.23 3.32
CA GLY A 6 1.63 17.28 3.96
C GLY A 6 1.03 15.94 4.35
N LEU A 7 -0.24 15.67 4.02
CA LEU A 7 -0.86 14.36 4.12
C LEU A 7 -1.11 13.75 2.74
N GLU A 8 -1.09 12.42 2.68
CA GLU A 8 -1.41 11.63 1.49
C GLU A 8 -2.41 10.51 1.84
N CYS A 9 -3.16 10.03 0.85
CA CYS A 9 -3.93 8.79 0.99
C CYS A 9 -2.94 7.63 1.12
N ASP A 10 -3.06 6.87 2.20
CA ASP A 10 -2.55 5.51 2.26
C ASP A 10 -3.73 4.54 2.18
N GLU A 11 -3.56 3.45 1.43
CA GLU A 11 -4.61 2.49 1.09
C GLU A 11 -4.17 1.08 1.47
N TYR A 12 -5.05 0.35 2.17
CA TYR A 12 -4.84 -1.06 2.47
C TYR A 12 -6.13 -1.87 2.22
N PRO A 13 -6.09 -2.96 1.43
CA PRO A 13 -4.92 -3.50 0.72
C PRO A 13 -4.32 -2.51 -0.30
N PHE A 14 -3.02 -2.67 -0.60
CA PHE A 14 -2.28 -1.68 -1.38
C PHE A 14 -2.85 -1.55 -2.80
N SER A 15 -2.88 -0.33 -3.35
CA SER A 15 -3.36 -0.09 -4.73
C SER A 15 -2.60 -0.84 -5.84
N SER A 16 -1.42 -1.37 -5.51
CA SER A 16 -0.61 -2.21 -6.40
C SER A 16 -0.95 -3.70 -6.35
N THR A 17 -1.91 -4.10 -5.52
CA THR A 17 -2.41 -5.49 -5.37
C THR A 17 -3.77 -5.66 -6.06
N HIS A 18 -4.21 -6.90 -6.27
CA HIS A 18 -5.53 -7.17 -6.85
C HIS A 18 -6.65 -6.77 -5.92
N GLU A 19 -6.43 -6.93 -4.62
CA GLU A 19 -7.37 -6.64 -3.53
C GLU A 19 -7.43 -5.14 -3.19
N GLY A 20 -6.71 -4.29 -3.93
CA GLY A 20 -6.70 -2.85 -3.73
C GLY A 20 -8.07 -2.19 -3.94
N ALA A 21 -8.18 -0.90 -3.61
CA ALA A 21 -9.45 -0.17 -3.54
C ALA A 21 -10.31 -0.12 -4.82
N ALA A 22 -9.78 -0.55 -5.97
CA ALA A 22 -10.52 -0.65 -7.23
C ALA A 22 -11.30 -1.97 -7.36
N ASP A 23 -11.05 -2.95 -6.49
CA ASP A 23 -11.72 -4.24 -6.50
C ASP A 23 -13.17 -4.10 -5.96
N PRO A 24 -14.17 -4.68 -6.65
CA PRO A 24 -15.57 -4.58 -6.26
C PRO A 24 -16.00 -5.60 -5.18
N GLU A 25 -15.18 -6.61 -4.90
CA GLU A 25 -15.48 -7.70 -3.97
C GLU A 25 -14.84 -7.48 -2.60
N TRP A 26 -13.63 -6.92 -2.55
CA TRP A 26 -12.89 -6.74 -1.30
C TRP A 26 -13.08 -5.36 -0.66
N ASP A 27 -13.23 -5.36 0.67
CA ASP A 27 -13.23 -4.12 1.46
C ASP A 27 -11.81 -3.55 1.54
N PHE A 28 -11.72 -2.22 1.50
CA PHE A 28 -10.47 -1.49 1.67
C PHE A 28 -10.59 -0.41 2.75
N SER A 29 -9.45 -0.02 3.29
CA SER A 29 -9.30 1.10 4.20
C SER A 29 -8.47 2.20 3.56
N VAL A 30 -8.83 3.45 3.85
CA VAL A 30 -8.05 4.63 3.44
C VAL A 30 -7.85 5.50 4.65
N ARG A 31 -6.61 5.94 4.86
CA ARG A 31 -6.28 6.89 5.93
C ARG A 31 -5.37 7.98 5.39
N ALA A 32 -5.62 9.21 5.85
CA ALA A 32 -4.69 10.31 5.66
C ALA A 32 -3.49 10.11 6.59
N VAL A 33 -2.30 9.93 6.04
CA VAL A 33 -1.06 9.76 6.80
C VAL A 33 -0.03 10.79 6.35
N SER A 34 1.07 10.93 7.10
CA SER A 34 2.12 11.88 6.74
C SER A 34 2.72 11.54 5.38
N LYS A 35 2.93 12.55 4.54
CA LYS A 35 3.55 12.39 3.22
C LYS A 35 4.93 11.75 3.29
N ALA A 36 5.71 12.11 4.32
CA ALA A 36 7.06 11.58 4.49
C ALA A 36 7.03 10.07 4.79
N ASP A 37 6.13 9.64 5.68
CA ASP A 37 5.99 8.23 6.04
C ASP A 37 5.41 7.43 4.86
N ASN A 38 4.36 7.95 4.21
CA ASN A 38 3.73 7.31 3.05
C ASN A 38 4.74 7.10 1.90
N GLY A 39 5.51 8.15 1.57
CA GLY A 39 6.53 8.07 0.53
C GLY A 39 7.67 7.10 0.88
N SER A 40 8.07 7.05 2.16
CA SER A 40 9.07 6.07 2.63
C SER A 40 8.52 4.64 2.55
N ALA A 41 7.30 4.41 2.99
CA ALA A 41 6.62 3.11 2.95
C ALA A 41 6.43 2.63 1.51
N GLY A 42 5.93 3.48 0.61
CA GLY A 42 5.77 3.17 -0.81
C GLY A 42 7.11 2.81 -1.48
N SER A 43 8.19 3.53 -1.17
CA SER A 43 9.53 3.20 -1.70
C SER A 43 10.01 1.83 -1.21
N LYS A 44 9.78 1.50 0.07
CA LYS A 44 10.12 0.18 0.63
C LYS A 44 9.29 -0.93 0.00
N LEU A 45 8.01 -0.69 -0.25
CA LEU A 45 7.12 -1.65 -0.91
C LEU A 45 7.57 -1.96 -2.34
N VAL A 46 7.97 -0.94 -3.12
CA VAL A 46 8.53 -1.13 -4.47
C VAL A 46 9.84 -1.93 -4.44
N ASN A 47 10.71 -1.63 -3.47
CA ASN A 47 11.95 -2.40 -3.30
C ASN A 47 11.66 -3.86 -2.93
N PHE A 48 10.72 -4.10 -2.02
CA PHE A 48 10.28 -5.45 -1.66
C PHE A 48 9.81 -6.25 -2.90
N TYR A 49 8.94 -5.66 -3.73
CA TYR A 49 8.52 -6.30 -4.98
C TYR A 49 9.70 -6.61 -5.92
N THR A 50 10.68 -5.71 -5.98
CA THR A 50 11.82 -5.83 -6.89
C THR A 50 12.83 -6.87 -6.41
N ASP A 51 13.21 -6.80 -5.14
CA ASP A 51 14.25 -7.63 -4.53
C ASP A 51 13.82 -9.10 -4.49
N ASP A 52 12.55 -9.35 -4.17
CA ASP A 52 11.98 -10.69 -4.12
C ASP A 52 11.37 -11.13 -5.47
N ARG A 53 11.40 -10.24 -6.48
CA ARG A 53 10.88 -10.47 -7.84
C ARG A 53 9.42 -10.91 -7.84
N ILE A 54 8.60 -10.30 -6.99
CA ILE A 54 7.17 -10.55 -6.92
C ILE A 54 6.52 -10.10 -8.24
N LEU A 55 5.91 -11.03 -8.93
CA LEU A 55 5.23 -10.77 -10.20
C LEU A 55 3.75 -10.52 -9.95
N MET A 56 3.28 -9.33 -10.34
CA MET A 56 1.86 -9.02 -10.42
C MET A 56 1.16 -10.14 -11.20
N PHE A 57 0.03 -10.65 -10.68
CA PHE A 57 -0.77 -11.78 -11.20
C PHE A 57 -0.23 -13.21 -11.00
N LEU A 58 1.00 -13.42 -10.52
CA LEU A 58 1.57 -14.77 -10.40
C LEU A 58 1.97 -15.15 -8.98
N ASP A 59 2.33 -14.17 -8.16
CA ASP A 59 2.83 -14.41 -6.81
C ASP A 59 1.92 -13.75 -5.77
N ASP A 60 1.49 -14.57 -4.80
CA ASP A 60 0.79 -14.11 -3.60
C ASP A 60 1.80 -13.80 -2.49
N PHE A 61 1.52 -12.78 -1.68
CA PHE A 61 2.32 -12.48 -0.49
C PHE A 61 1.43 -12.07 0.69
N TRP A 62 2.00 -12.14 1.89
CA TRP A 62 1.35 -11.73 3.13
C TRP A 62 2.10 -10.57 3.76
N VAL A 63 1.35 -9.64 4.36
CA VAL A 63 1.91 -8.52 5.14
C VAL A 63 1.69 -8.81 6.61
N ASP A 64 2.79 -8.82 7.38
CA ASP A 64 2.73 -8.86 8.84
C ASP A 64 2.95 -7.45 9.39
N VAL A 65 1.91 -6.89 10.01
CA VAL A 65 1.96 -5.56 10.63
C VAL A 65 2.29 -5.75 12.10
N VAL A 66 3.58 -5.61 12.42
CA VAL A 66 4.07 -5.68 13.80
C VAL A 66 4.10 -4.31 14.45
N ASP A 67 3.63 -4.22 15.70
CA ASP A 67 3.87 -3.04 16.52
C ASP A 67 5.38 -2.95 16.84
N ALA A 68 5.98 -1.78 16.63
CA ALA A 68 7.38 -1.51 16.90
C ALA A 68 7.65 -1.14 18.38
#